data_AF-A0A3N5L316-F1
#
_entry.id   AF-A0A3N5L316-F1
#
_cell.length_a   1.000
_cell.length_b   1.000
_cell.length_c   1.000
_cell.angle_alpha   90.00
_cell.angle_beta   90.00
_cell.angle_gamma   90.00
#
_symmetry.space_group_name_H-M   'P 1'
#
loop_
_entity.id
_entity.type
_entity.pdbx_description
1 polymer ?
#
loop_
_entity_poly.entity_id
_entity_poly.type
_entity_poly.pdbx_seq_one_letter_code
_entity_poly.pdbx_strand_id
1 'polypeptide(L)'
;MCRLPEGWTPEKTRGFILVEAKFLSYAMPESETIRPLVSGHDLHIEKWVYGGRGLGRLDGRAVLVPFVLPGEVVRVEVARERPGLLEAKLSEVVTSSPQRTEPPCPYFGRCGGCHYQHATYEAQLARKLEVLREVFQRVGKQEA
;
A
#
# COMPACT_ATOMS: atom_id res chain seq x y z
N MET A 1 2.81 18.04 34.20
CA MET A 1 1.51 18.37 34.83
C MET A 1 1.10 19.74 34.30
N CYS A 2 0.40 19.77 33.16
CA CYS A 2 0.07 21.03 32.46
C CYS A 2 -1.15 21.68 33.12
N ARG A 3 -0.95 22.91 33.61
CA ARG A 3 -2.00 23.76 34.20
C ARG A 3 -2.73 24.48 33.07
N LEU A 4 -4.06 24.42 33.06
CA LEU A 4 -4.89 25.21 32.14
C LEU A 4 -4.86 26.70 32.54
N PRO A 5 -4.97 27.65 31.59
CA PRO A 5 -4.96 29.09 31.89
C PRO A 5 -6.24 29.53 32.64
N GLU A 6 -6.10 30.52 33.53
CA GLU A 6 -7.19 31.03 34.37
C GLU A 6 -8.27 31.78 33.58
N GLY A 7 -9.54 31.53 33.92
CA GLY A 7 -10.72 32.19 33.33
C GLY A 7 -11.73 31.25 32.64
N TRP A 8 -11.48 29.95 32.63
CA TRP A 8 -12.34 28.94 32.01
C TRP A 8 -13.32 28.35 33.05
N THR A 9 -14.57 28.85 33.10
CA THR A 9 -15.63 28.27 33.95
C THR A 9 -16.52 27.30 33.15
N PRO A 10 -17.03 26.22 33.76
CA PRO A 10 -17.68 25.09 33.05
C PRO A 10 -18.91 25.48 32.22
N GLU A 11 -19.54 26.61 32.53
CA GLU A 11 -20.82 27.03 31.99
C GLU A 11 -20.72 27.70 30.60
N LYS A 12 -19.53 28.19 30.23
CA LYS A 12 -19.28 28.81 28.91
C LYS A 12 -18.94 27.81 27.79
N THR A 13 -19.01 26.52 28.07
CA THR A 13 -18.75 25.43 27.10
C THR A 13 -20.02 24.91 26.42
N ARG A 14 -21.21 25.45 26.73
CA ARG A 14 -22.50 24.98 26.20
C ARG A 14 -22.78 25.28 24.72
N GLY A 15 -21.77 25.70 23.96
CA GLY A 15 -21.83 25.86 22.49
C GLY A 15 -20.70 25.20 21.72
N PHE A 16 -19.80 24.46 22.40
CA PHE A 16 -18.62 23.84 21.78
C PHE A 16 -18.53 22.32 22.02
N ILE A 17 -19.65 21.71 22.44
CA ILE A 17 -19.79 20.26 22.69
C ILE A 17 -20.86 19.71 21.73
N LEU A 18 -20.60 19.80 20.42
CA LEU A 18 -21.30 19.02 19.39
C LEU A 18 -20.33 18.52 18.32
N VAL A 19 -19.07 18.25 18.68
CA VAL A 19 -18.11 17.49 17.86
C VAL A 19 -17.39 16.42 18.71
N GLU A 20 -18.05 15.86 19.72
CA GLU A 20 -17.47 14.77 20.55
C GLU A 20 -18.39 13.56 20.77
N ALA A 21 -19.45 13.41 19.97
CA ALA A 21 -20.36 12.26 20.06
C ALA A 21 -20.56 11.51 18.73
N LYS A 22 -19.64 11.66 17.78
CA LYS A 22 -19.62 10.84 16.55
C LYS A 22 -18.31 10.07 16.33
N PHE A 23 -17.38 10.13 17.30
CA PHE A 23 -16.11 9.41 17.27
C PHE A 23 -16.18 8.04 17.97
N LEU A 24 -17.21 7.80 18.77
CA LEU A 24 -17.40 6.59 19.60
C LEU A 24 -18.26 5.48 18.94
N SER A 25 -18.55 5.59 17.64
CA SER A 25 -19.16 4.50 16.86
C SER A 25 -18.34 4.08 15.65
N TYR A 26 -17.10 4.59 15.49
CA TYR A 26 -16.15 3.99 14.56
C TYR A 26 -15.59 2.73 15.22
N ALA A 27 -16.48 1.74 15.35
CA ALA A 27 -16.05 0.35 15.41
C ALA A 27 -15.15 0.16 14.19
N MET A 28 -13.84 0.04 14.42
CA MET A 28 -12.94 -0.46 13.39
C MET A 28 -13.52 -1.80 12.98
N PRO A 29 -14.01 -1.99 11.73
CA PRO A 29 -14.54 -3.29 11.36
C PRO A 29 -13.40 -4.28 11.55
N GLU A 30 -13.63 -5.25 12.43
CA GLU A 30 -12.82 -6.44 12.59
C GLU A 30 -12.44 -6.90 11.19
N SER A 31 -11.15 -7.11 10.98
CA SER A 31 -10.54 -7.59 9.75
C SER A 31 -11.48 -8.53 8.99
N GLU A 32 -12.25 -7.97 8.06
CA GLU A 32 -13.10 -8.77 7.18
C GLU A 32 -12.14 -9.74 6.52
N THR A 33 -12.35 -11.01 6.81
CA THR A 33 -11.57 -12.09 6.22
C THR A 33 -11.89 -12.02 4.74
N ILE A 34 -11.03 -11.33 3.99
CA ILE A 34 -11.20 -11.13 2.56
C ILE A 34 -11.23 -12.53 1.95
N ARG A 35 -12.42 -13.00 1.58
CA ARG A 35 -12.57 -14.23 0.81
C ARG A 35 -12.03 -13.92 -0.58
N PRO A 36 -10.97 -14.58 -1.03
CA PRO A 36 -10.43 -14.32 -2.36
C PRO A 36 -11.54 -14.54 -3.38
N LEU A 37 -11.79 -13.52 -4.20
CA LEU A 37 -12.87 -13.55 -5.19
C LEU A 37 -12.62 -14.63 -6.25
N VAL A 38 -11.34 -14.93 -6.52
CA VAL A 38 -10.87 -16.03 -7.36
C VAL A 38 -9.48 -16.45 -6.88
N SER A 39 -9.23 -17.75 -6.74
CA SER A 39 -7.96 -18.31 -6.26
C SER A 39 -7.06 -18.79 -7.40
N GLY A 40 -5.81 -18.28 -7.43
CA GLY A 40 -4.69 -18.93 -8.12
C GLY A 40 -4.41 -18.49 -9.56
N HIS A 41 -4.27 -17.18 -9.80
CA HIS A 41 -3.81 -16.70 -11.11
C HIS A 41 -2.31 -16.45 -11.11
N ASP A 42 -1.64 -16.90 -12.17
CA ASP A 42 -0.24 -16.55 -12.43
C ASP A 42 -0.21 -15.17 -13.09
N LEU A 43 0.51 -14.24 -12.45
CA LEU A 43 0.63 -12.86 -12.86
C LEU A 43 2.08 -12.51 -13.06
N HIS A 44 2.40 -11.99 -14.25
CA HIS A 44 3.69 -11.36 -14.50
C HIS A 44 3.69 -9.92 -13.97
N ILE A 45 4.66 -9.58 -13.14
CA ILE A 45 4.80 -8.24 -12.59
C ILE A 45 5.61 -7.38 -13.55
N GLU A 46 4.96 -6.40 -14.17
CA GLU A 46 5.56 -5.52 -15.15
C GLU A 46 6.49 -4.49 -14.50
N LYS A 47 5.99 -3.80 -13.47
CA LYS A 47 6.73 -2.73 -12.79
C LYS A 47 6.21 -2.47 -11.39
N TRP A 48 6.92 -1.62 -10.66
CA TRP A 48 6.44 -1.06 -9.40
C TRP A 48 5.70 0.25 -9.61
N VAL A 49 4.66 0.44 -8.80
CA VAL A 49 4.06 1.76 -8.59
C VAL A 49 4.58 2.37 -7.29
N TYR A 50 4.37 3.68 -7.13
CA TYR A 50 4.66 4.37 -5.88
C TYR A 50 4.03 3.63 -4.69
N GLY A 51 4.84 3.37 -3.66
CA GLY A 51 4.47 2.60 -2.48
C GLY A 51 4.83 1.10 -2.56
N GLY A 52 5.55 0.65 -3.58
CA GLY A 52 6.14 -0.70 -3.65
C GLY A 52 5.16 -1.81 -3.97
N ARG A 53 3.98 -1.48 -4.50
CA ARG A 53 3.08 -2.47 -5.10
C ARG A 53 3.55 -2.79 -6.52
N GLY A 54 3.57 -4.06 -6.88
CA GLY A 54 3.72 -4.52 -8.25
C GLY A 54 2.45 -4.28 -9.03
N LEU A 55 2.62 -3.84 -10.27
CA LEU A 55 1.58 -3.73 -11.28
C LEU A 55 1.73 -4.89 -12.27
N GLY A 56 0.65 -5.62 -12.47
CA GLY A 56 0.50 -6.56 -13.58
C GLY A 56 -0.87 -6.38 -14.23
N ARG A 57 -1.16 -7.22 -15.22
CA ARG A 57 -2.46 -7.25 -15.90
C ARG A 57 -3.04 -8.64 -15.92
N LEU A 58 -4.33 -8.71 -15.59
CA LEU A 58 -5.13 -9.94 -15.67
C LEU A 58 -6.41 -9.61 -16.42
N ASP A 59 -6.67 -10.30 -17.53
CA ASP A 59 -7.84 -10.10 -18.40
C ASP A 59 -8.10 -8.63 -18.76
N GLY A 60 -7.02 -7.89 -19.07
CA GLY A 60 -7.07 -6.47 -19.44
C GLY A 60 -7.25 -5.50 -18.26
N ARG A 61 -7.52 -5.98 -17.04
CA ARG A 61 -7.62 -5.17 -15.82
C ARG A 61 -6.24 -5.01 -15.16
N ALA A 62 -6.00 -3.85 -14.56
CA ALA A 62 -4.79 -3.62 -13.78
C ALA A 62 -4.88 -4.38 -12.46
N VAL A 63 -3.81 -5.05 -12.05
CA VAL A 63 -3.72 -5.75 -10.76
C VAL A 63 -2.56 -5.17 -9.96
N LEU A 64 -2.85 -4.78 -8.72
CA LEU A 64 -1.85 -4.31 -7.76
C LEU A 64 -1.62 -5.36 -6.68
N VAL A 65 -0.36 -5.74 -6.51
CA VAL A 65 0.06 -6.79 -5.57
C VAL A 65 1.16 -6.24 -4.67
N PRO A 66 1.07 -6.35 -3.34
CA PRO A 66 2.16 -5.96 -2.44
C PRO A 66 3.27 -7.02 -2.39
N PHE A 67 4.49 -6.62 -2.03
CA PHE A 67 5.63 -7.51 -1.71
C PHE A 67 6.16 -8.40 -2.86
N VAL A 68 5.96 -7.94 -4.10
CA VAL A 68 6.45 -8.59 -5.33
C VAL A 68 7.44 -7.68 -6.04
N LEU A 69 8.30 -8.21 -6.90
CA LEU A 69 9.27 -7.44 -7.68
C LEU A 69 8.93 -7.42 -9.18
N PRO A 70 9.34 -6.38 -9.93
CA PRO A 70 9.30 -6.39 -11.39
C PRO A 70 10.09 -7.57 -11.98
N GLY A 71 9.53 -8.20 -13.01
CA GLY A 71 10.10 -9.38 -13.66
C GLY A 71 9.79 -10.71 -12.97
N GLU A 72 9.02 -10.70 -11.88
CA GLU A 72 8.56 -11.92 -11.23
C GLU A 72 7.30 -12.48 -11.87
N VAL A 73 7.18 -13.81 -11.81
CA VAL A 73 5.91 -14.51 -12.01
C VAL A 73 5.42 -14.94 -10.64
N VAL A 74 4.24 -14.46 -10.26
CA VAL A 74 3.67 -14.69 -8.93
C VAL A 74 2.28 -15.26 -9.04
N ARG A 75 1.92 -16.15 -8.12
CA ARG A 75 0.54 -16.58 -7.93
C ARG A 75 -0.15 -15.64 -6.98
N VAL A 76 -1.31 -15.14 -7.40
CA VAL A 76 -2.05 -14.13 -6.65
C VAL A 76 -3.49 -14.54 -6.38
N GLU A 77 -4.00 -14.01 -5.29
CA GLU A 77 -5.38 -14.12 -4.86
C GLU A 77 -6.04 -12.74 -4.86
N VAL A 78 -7.10 -12.58 -5.65
CA VAL A 78 -7.79 -11.30 -5.76
C VAL A 78 -8.51 -11.02 -4.46
N ALA A 79 -8.08 -9.97 -3.77
CA ALA A 79 -8.59 -9.58 -2.47
C ALA A 79 -9.74 -8.56 -2.61
N ARG A 80 -9.62 -7.59 -3.51
CA ARG A 80 -10.65 -6.57 -3.70
C ARG A 80 -10.72 -6.15 -5.15
N GLU A 81 -11.95 -5.99 -5.64
CA GLU A 81 -12.21 -5.43 -6.96
C GLU A 81 -12.71 -3.98 -6.85
N ARG A 82 -12.19 -3.13 -7.72
CA ARG A 82 -12.65 -1.77 -7.97
C ARG A 82 -12.83 -1.59 -9.48
N PRO A 83 -13.61 -0.59 -9.93
CA PRO A 83 -13.77 -0.34 -11.37
C PRO A 83 -12.40 -0.16 -12.06
N GLY A 84 -12.03 -1.12 -12.92
CA GLY A 84 -10.77 -1.11 -13.68
C GLY A 84 -9.50 -1.49 -12.92
N LEU A 85 -9.58 -1.81 -11.62
CA LEU A 85 -8.43 -2.12 -10.77
C LEU A 85 -8.74 -3.27 -9.80
N LEU A 86 -7.87 -4.28 -9.79
CA LEU A 86 -7.88 -5.37 -8.82
C LEU A 86 -6.76 -5.17 -7.80
N GLU A 87 -7.08 -5.33 -6.53
CA GLU A 87 -6.10 -5.44 -5.46
C GLU A 87 -5.98 -6.93 -5.10
N ALA A 88 -4.78 -7.48 -5.20
CA ALA A 88 -4.54 -8.89 -4.93
C ALA A 88 -3.46 -9.07 -3.86
N LYS A 89 -3.47 -10.23 -3.22
CA LYS A 89 -2.43 -10.65 -2.27
C LYS A 89 -1.51 -11.63 -2.97
N LEU A 90 -0.23 -11.58 -2.61
CA LEU A 90 0.76 -12.57 -3.02
C LEU A 90 0.47 -13.89 -2.29
N SER A 91 0.24 -14.96 -3.04
CA SER A 91 0.14 -16.32 -2.51
C SER A 91 1.48 -17.04 -2.60
N GLU A 92 2.13 -16.97 -3.75
CA GLU A 92 3.40 -17.67 -4.02
C GLU A 92 4.23 -16.91 -5.06
N VAL A 93 5.55 -16.96 -4.95
CA VAL A 93 6.47 -16.49 -6.00
C VAL A 93 6.89 -17.71 -6.84
N VAL A 94 6.36 -17.81 -8.06
CA VAL A 94 6.65 -18.92 -9.00
C VAL A 94 8.02 -18.75 -9.63
N THR A 95 8.37 -17.52 -10.01
CA THR A 95 9.69 -17.16 -10.53
C THR A 95 10.18 -15.90 -9.84
N SER A 96 11.24 -16.05 -9.05
CA SER A 96 11.85 -14.95 -8.30
C SER A 96 12.73 -14.09 -9.20
N SER A 97 12.74 -12.79 -8.93
CA SER A 97 13.67 -11.86 -9.57
C SER A 97 15.06 -12.02 -8.95
N PRO A 98 16.15 -11.85 -9.73
CA PRO A 98 17.51 -11.82 -9.18
C PRO A 98 17.76 -10.65 -8.23
N GLN A 99 16.86 -9.65 -8.22
CA GLN A 99 16.93 -8.49 -7.33
C GLN A 99 16.22 -8.75 -5.98
N ARG A 100 15.66 -9.95 -5.75
CA ARG A 100 15.04 -10.31 -4.48
C ARG A 100 16.10 -10.57 -3.42
N THR A 101 15.89 -9.98 -2.25
CA THR A 101 16.71 -10.22 -1.05
C THR A 101 15.81 -10.51 0.13
N GLU A 102 16.32 -11.25 1.10
CA GLU A 102 15.68 -11.41 2.40
C GLU A 102 15.63 -10.03 3.10
N PRO A 103 14.45 -9.55 3.53
CA PRO A 103 14.33 -8.30 4.26
C PRO A 103 15.04 -8.39 5.63
N PRO A 104 15.89 -7.42 6.00
CA PRO A 104 16.61 -7.45 7.28
C PRO A 104 15.70 -7.22 8.49
N CYS A 105 14.51 -6.62 8.31
CA CYS A 105 13.58 -6.39 9.41
C CYS A 105 12.65 -7.59 9.61
N PRO A 106 12.59 -8.19 10.81
CA PRO A 106 11.70 -9.32 11.10
C PRO A 106 10.20 -8.95 11.13
N TYR A 107 9.88 -7.64 11.11
CA TYR A 107 8.52 -7.13 11.05
C TYR A 107 8.10 -6.67 9.64
N PHE A 108 8.97 -6.88 8.63
CA PHE A 108 8.63 -6.57 7.24
C PHE A 108 7.33 -7.27 6.84
N GLY A 109 6.47 -6.56 6.10
CA GLY A 109 5.12 -7.03 5.75
C GLY A 109 4.05 -6.88 6.84
N ARG A 110 4.43 -6.65 8.11
CA ARG A 110 3.49 -6.50 9.24
C ARG A 110 3.37 -5.08 9.78
N CYS A 111 4.50 -4.39 9.98
CA CYS A 111 4.50 -3.08 10.63
C CYS A 111 4.08 -1.91 9.74
N GLY A 112 4.02 -2.11 8.41
CA GLY A 112 3.67 -1.07 7.43
C GLY A 112 4.72 0.04 7.24
N GLY A 113 5.81 0.06 8.01
CA GLY A 113 6.82 1.13 7.93
C GLY A 113 7.78 1.03 6.73
N CYS A 114 7.83 -0.12 6.05
CA CYS A 114 8.77 -0.37 4.96
C CYS A 114 8.09 -1.06 3.78
N HIS A 115 8.35 -0.55 2.57
CA HIS A 115 7.76 -1.10 1.35
C HIS A 115 8.73 -2.00 0.56
N TYR A 116 10.04 -1.69 0.56
CA TYR A 116 10.97 -2.22 -0.44
C TYR A 116 12.08 -3.14 0.10
N GLN A 117 12.06 -3.51 1.39
CA GLN A 117 13.17 -4.27 1.98
C GLN A 117 13.41 -5.65 1.37
N HIS A 118 12.44 -6.18 0.62
CA HIS A 118 12.55 -7.44 -0.12
C HIS A 118 13.26 -7.30 -1.49
N ALA A 119 13.85 -6.13 -1.78
CA ALA A 119 14.65 -5.88 -2.97
C ALA A 119 16.03 -5.32 -2.64
N THR A 120 17.01 -5.61 -3.50
CA THR A 120 18.35 -5.04 -3.39
C THR A 120 18.31 -3.51 -3.42
N TYR A 121 19.30 -2.88 -2.80
CA TYR A 121 19.35 -1.42 -2.69
C TYR A 121 19.42 -0.75 -4.08
N GLU A 122 20.14 -1.34 -5.02
CA GLU A 122 20.27 -0.88 -6.40
C GLU A 122 18.90 -0.87 -7.10
N ALA A 123 18.11 -1.93 -6.90
CA ALA A 123 16.76 -2.00 -7.43
C ALA A 123 15.85 -0.92 -6.81
N GLN A 124 15.97 -0.69 -5.50
CA GLN A 124 15.21 0.38 -4.84
C GLN A 124 15.52 1.77 -5.42
N LEU A 125 16.80 2.08 -5.65
CA LEU A 125 17.21 3.36 -6.22
C LEU A 125 16.72 3.53 -7.65
N ALA A 126 16.93 2.52 -8.49
CA ALA A 126 16.50 2.54 -9.89
C ALA A 126 15.00 2.82 -10.01
N ARG A 127 14.18 2.18 -9.15
CA ARG A 127 12.72 2.32 -9.19
C ARG A 127 12.24 3.64 -8.61
N LYS A 128 12.87 4.16 -7.55
CA LYS A 128 12.57 5.50 -7.05
C LYS A 128 12.84 6.57 -8.10
N LEU A 129 13.93 6.44 -8.85
CA LEU A 129 14.28 7.35 -9.93
C LEU A 129 13.26 7.27 -11.08
N GLU A 130 12.88 6.06 -11.49
CA GLU A 130 11.85 5.85 -12.52
C GLU A 130 10.50 6.48 -12.11
N VAL A 131 10.03 6.22 -10.88
CA VAL A 131 8.80 6.83 -10.37
C VAL A 131 8.90 8.36 -10.36
N LEU A 132 10.05 8.91 -9.96
CA LEU A 132 10.27 10.35 -9.98
C LEU A 132 10.17 10.91 -11.41
N ARG A 133 10.84 10.28 -12.38
CA ARG A 133 10.76 10.66 -13.80
C ARG A 133 9.34 10.62 -14.34
N GLU A 134 8.59 9.55 -14.05
CA GLU A 134 7.18 9.43 -14.46
C GLU A 134 6.33 10.59 -13.91
N VAL A 135 6.57 10.99 -12.66
CA VAL A 135 5.87 12.12 -12.03
C VAL A 135 6.26 13.45 -12.69
N PHE A 136 7.54 13.70 -12.95
CA PHE A 136 8.00 14.92 -13.64
C PHE A 136 7.42 15.04 -15.05
N GLN A 137 7.40 13.94 -15.80
CA GLN A 137 6.86 13.93 -17.16
C GLN A 137 5.35 14.14 -17.17
N ARG A 138 4.59 13.49 -16.27
CA ARG A 138 3.12 13.58 -16.25
C ARG A 138 2.59 14.86 -15.61
N VAL A 139 3.16 15.27 -14.48
CA VAL A 139 2.67 16.41 -13.69
C VAL A 139 3.45 17.67 -14.02
N GLY A 140 4.77 17.58 -14.04
CA GLY A 140 5.65 18.72 -14.31
C GLY A 140 5.72 19.11 -15.79
N LYS A 141 5.29 18.22 -16.71
CA LYS A 141 5.43 18.37 -18.17
C LYS A 141 6.87 18.68 -18.59
N GLN A 142 7.84 18.13 -17.85
CA GLN A 142 9.26 18.29 -18.14
C GLN A 142 9.85 16.96 -18.62
N GLU A 143 10.76 17.04 -19.58
CA GLU A 143 11.57 15.89 -20.00
C GLU A 143 12.62 15.61 -18.91
N ALA A 144 12.70 14.36 -18.46
CA ALA A 144 13.48 13.90 -17.30
C ALA A 144 14.23 12.60 -17.58
#